data_AF-A0A7W0G7H8-F1
#
_entry.id   AF-A0A7W0G7H8-F1
#
_cell.length_a   1.000
_cell.length_b   1.000
_cell.length_c   1.000
_cell.angle_alpha   90.00
_cell.angle_beta   90.00
_cell.angle_gamma   90.00
#
_symmetry.space_group_name_H-M   'P 1'
#
loop_
_entity.id
_entity.type
_entity.pdbx_description
1 polymer ?
#
loop_
_entity_poly.entity_id
_entity_poly.type
_entity_poly.pdbx_seq_one_letter_code
_entity_poly.pdbx_strand_id
1 'polypeptide(L)'
;AAFTALSTFSVIPFGPGWEVFGYQIDGQVVDVPISLILIFAIGSIGTFGFIVAGWASDSKFALLGAMRTCAQLVSYEVSLALSVLGVILMAQSLSLTEIVAGQDGTWWYVVPQFVGFVVFLLAGTAETARAPFDLPEAEQELVAGYHTEYGGMRFGLFTMSEYINLITLSGLAVTLFLGGWHFFFLDGLGPIWFMLKLLALLFLFIWIRTTLPRLRYDQLMRFGWKVLLPVATLNAVVTAILVVAL
;
A
#
# COMPACT_ATOMS: atom_id res chain seq x y z
N ALA A 1 -10.10 3.44 10.04
CA ALA A 1 -10.10 2.61 8.83
C ALA A 1 -10.63 3.37 7.60
N ALA A 2 -11.94 3.65 7.48
CA ALA A 2 -12.45 4.35 6.29
C ALA A 2 -11.90 5.79 6.14
N PHE A 3 -11.92 6.57 7.22
CA PHE A 3 -11.36 7.93 7.23
C PHE A 3 -9.86 7.93 6.88
N THR A 4 -9.09 7.03 7.51
CA THR A 4 -7.65 6.92 7.29
C THR A 4 -7.36 6.58 5.82
N ALA A 5 -8.06 5.60 5.25
CA ALA A 5 -7.87 5.19 3.87
C ALA A 5 -8.20 6.32 2.86
N LEU A 6 -9.25 7.10 3.12
CA LEU A 6 -9.61 8.27 2.29
C LEU A 6 -8.60 9.40 2.42
N SER A 7 -8.14 9.70 3.65
CA SER A 7 -7.18 10.78 3.87
C SER A 7 -5.83 10.50 3.21
N THR A 8 -5.39 9.25 3.16
CA THR A 8 -4.12 8.86 2.52
C THR A 8 -4.11 9.15 1.03
N PHE A 9 -5.26 9.07 0.35
CA PHE A 9 -5.36 9.34 -1.09
C PHE A 9 -5.16 10.83 -1.44
N SER A 10 -5.37 11.75 -0.48
CA SER A 10 -5.23 13.20 -0.71
C SER A 10 -3.83 13.64 -1.14
N VAL A 11 -2.82 12.87 -0.73
CA VAL A 11 -1.40 13.16 -0.94
C VAL A 11 -0.87 12.49 -2.22
N ILE A 12 -1.65 11.59 -2.84
CA ILE A 12 -1.21 10.86 -4.03
C ILE A 12 -1.42 11.75 -5.26
N PRO A 13 -0.34 12.11 -5.97
CA PRO A 13 -0.48 12.98 -7.12
C PRO A 13 -0.88 12.18 -8.38
N PHE A 14 -1.91 12.66 -9.06
CA PHE A 14 -2.55 12.03 -10.22
C PHE A 14 -2.27 12.75 -11.55
N GLY A 15 -1.62 13.92 -11.53
CA GLY A 15 -1.21 14.62 -12.75
C GLY A 15 -0.38 15.88 -12.50
N PRO A 16 0.14 16.50 -13.58
CA PRO A 16 0.97 17.71 -13.50
C PRO A 16 0.18 18.99 -13.17
N GLY A 17 -1.13 18.87 -12.92
CA GLY A 17 -2.05 19.99 -12.75
C GLY A 17 -2.66 20.48 -14.07
N TRP A 18 -3.79 21.17 -13.98
CA TRP A 18 -4.49 21.77 -15.11
C TRP A 18 -4.91 23.20 -14.79
N GLU A 19 -4.73 24.09 -15.76
CA GLU A 19 -5.36 25.40 -15.73
C GLU A 19 -6.83 25.28 -16.13
N VAL A 20 -7.72 25.48 -15.18
CA VAL A 20 -9.17 25.49 -15.42
C VAL A 20 -9.69 26.88 -15.09
N PHE A 21 -10.20 27.60 -16.10
CA PHE A 21 -10.75 28.95 -15.97
C PHE A 21 -9.80 29.96 -15.27
N GLY A 22 -8.49 29.86 -15.50
CA GLY A 22 -7.48 30.76 -14.92
C GLY A 22 -7.03 30.40 -13.50
N TYR A 23 -7.51 29.28 -12.95
CA TYR A 23 -7.01 28.70 -11.71
C TYR A 23 -6.11 27.51 -12.03
N GLN A 24 -4.89 27.50 -11.47
CA GLN A 24 -4.02 26.32 -11.45
C GLN A 24 -4.60 25.31 -10.46
N ILE A 25 -5.09 24.19 -10.96
CA ILE A 25 -5.51 23.07 -10.12
C ILE A 25 -4.38 22.05 -10.16
N ASP A 26 -3.63 21.95 -9.08
CA ASP A 26 -2.59 20.94 -8.95
C ASP A 26 -3.22 19.54 -9.02
N GLY A 27 -2.52 18.58 -9.62
CA GLY A 27 -2.96 17.19 -9.70
C GLY A 27 -2.80 16.43 -8.38
N GLN A 28 -2.87 17.11 -7.24
CA GLN A 28 -2.87 16.54 -5.89
C GLN A 28 -3.70 17.45 -4.98
N VAL A 29 -4.22 16.90 -3.88
CA VAL A 29 -5.02 17.71 -2.95
C VAL A 29 -4.11 18.47 -1.97
N VAL A 30 -3.04 17.82 -1.49
CA VAL A 30 -2.07 18.42 -0.57
C VAL A 30 -0.67 17.90 -0.86
N ASP A 31 0.29 18.80 -1.09
CA ASP A 31 1.72 18.49 -1.05
C ASP A 31 2.25 18.64 0.38
N VAL A 32 2.90 17.61 0.91
CA VAL A 32 3.59 17.69 2.19
C VAL A 32 5.03 17.19 2.00
N PRO A 33 6.06 17.88 2.51
CA PRO A 33 7.45 17.42 2.39
C PRO A 33 7.70 16.01 2.93
N ILE A 34 6.89 15.58 3.91
CA ILE A 34 6.92 14.26 4.55
C ILE A 34 5.76 13.36 4.12
N SER A 35 5.27 13.54 2.89
CA SER A 35 4.11 12.84 2.31
C SER A 35 4.13 11.33 2.57
N LEU A 36 5.26 10.67 2.30
CA LEU A 36 5.36 9.23 2.46
C LEU A 36 5.24 8.79 3.93
N ILE A 37 5.86 9.51 4.87
CA ILE A 37 5.77 9.21 6.31
C ILE A 37 4.32 9.41 6.78
N LEU A 38 3.65 10.45 6.29
CA LEU A 38 2.25 10.72 6.60
C LEU A 38 1.34 9.55 6.18
N ILE A 39 1.58 8.98 4.99
CA ILE A 39 0.84 7.81 4.50
C ILE A 39 1.00 6.61 5.43
N PHE A 40 2.24 6.29 5.83
CA PHE A 40 2.49 5.20 6.78
C PHE A 40 1.85 5.48 8.14
N ALA A 41 1.98 6.68 8.68
CA ALA A 41 1.39 7.04 9.96
C ALA A 41 -0.14 6.91 9.98
N ILE A 42 -0.81 7.37 8.92
CA ILE A 42 -2.27 7.24 8.77
C ILE A 42 -2.66 5.77 8.55
N GLY A 43 -1.85 5.01 7.80
CA GLY A 43 -1.99 3.56 7.62
C GLY A 43 -1.98 2.81 8.96
N SER A 44 -1.00 3.07 9.82
CA SER A 44 -0.89 2.48 11.16
C SER A 44 -2.12 2.80 12.03
N ILE A 45 -2.66 4.02 11.95
CA ILE A 45 -3.90 4.38 12.66
C ILE A 45 -5.09 3.57 12.12
N GLY A 46 -5.09 3.25 10.83
CA GLY A 46 -6.07 2.40 10.18
C GLY A 46 -6.15 1.00 10.80
N THR A 47 -5.00 0.37 11.08
CA THR A 47 -4.90 -0.98 11.63
C THR A 47 -5.44 -1.08 13.06
N PHE A 48 -5.26 -0.04 13.89
CA PHE A 48 -5.87 0.04 15.22
C PHE A 48 -7.40 -0.05 15.16
N GLY A 49 -8.02 0.44 14.08
CA GLY A 49 -9.47 0.37 13.89
C GLY A 49 -10.00 -1.07 13.92
N PHE A 50 -9.25 -2.03 13.37
CA PHE A 50 -9.65 -3.44 13.36
C PHE A 50 -9.55 -4.10 14.74
N ILE A 51 -8.53 -3.74 15.54
CA ILE A 51 -8.34 -4.25 16.90
C ILE A 51 -9.45 -3.76 17.81
N VAL A 52 -9.72 -2.45 17.80
CA VAL A 52 -10.75 -1.85 18.64
C VAL A 52 -12.12 -2.41 18.28
N ALA A 53 -12.38 -2.67 16.99
CA ALA A 53 -13.60 -3.34 16.56
C ALA A 53 -13.71 -4.78 17.09
N GLY A 54 -12.63 -5.57 17.01
CA GLY A 54 -12.60 -6.91 17.59
C GLY A 54 -12.80 -6.92 19.11
N TRP A 55 -12.25 -5.94 19.82
CA TRP A 55 -12.45 -5.82 21.28
C TRP A 55 -13.84 -5.32 21.66
N ALA A 56 -14.39 -4.35 20.94
CA ALA A 56 -15.72 -3.81 21.17
C ALA A 56 -16.86 -4.80 20.83
N SER A 57 -16.53 -5.88 20.12
CA SER A 57 -17.49 -6.91 19.72
C SER A 57 -17.93 -7.85 20.85
N ASP A 58 -17.31 -7.77 22.03
CA ASP A 58 -17.59 -8.57 23.25
C ASP A 58 -17.64 -10.10 23.03
N SER A 59 -16.96 -10.58 21.98
CA SER A 59 -16.86 -11.99 21.62
C SER A 59 -15.41 -12.44 21.63
N LYS A 60 -15.12 -13.50 22.41
CA LYS A 60 -13.75 -14.04 22.54
C LYS A 60 -13.20 -14.53 21.19
N PHE A 61 -14.07 -15.07 20.33
CA PHE A 61 -13.67 -15.55 19.01
C PHE A 61 -13.32 -14.40 18.06
N ALA A 62 -14.14 -13.35 18.05
CA ALA A 62 -13.89 -12.15 17.26
C ALA A 62 -12.61 -11.42 17.72
N LEU A 63 -12.36 -11.35 19.04
CA LEU A 63 -11.13 -10.79 19.59
C LEU A 63 -9.90 -11.58 19.16
N LEU A 64 -9.93 -12.91 19.23
CA LEU A 64 -8.80 -13.75 18.78
C LEU A 64 -8.53 -13.60 17.28
N GLY A 65 -9.58 -13.52 16.46
CA GLY A 65 -9.47 -13.24 15.02
C GLY A 65 -8.84 -11.87 14.75
N ALA A 66 -9.33 -10.82 15.40
CA ALA A 66 -8.81 -9.45 15.23
C ALA A 66 -7.35 -9.32 15.69
N MET A 67 -6.93 -9.98 16.78
CA MET A 67 -5.55 -9.97 17.24
C MET A 67 -4.58 -10.64 16.25
N ARG A 68 -5.01 -11.73 15.59
CA ARG A 68 -4.22 -12.38 14.52
C ARG A 68 -4.05 -11.47 13.31
N THR A 69 -5.14 -10.84 12.88
CA THR A 69 -5.12 -9.86 11.78
C THR A 69 -4.19 -8.70 12.10
N CYS A 70 -4.25 -8.14 13.30
CA CYS A 70 -3.34 -7.09 13.73
C CYS A 70 -1.87 -7.52 13.67
N ALA A 71 -1.55 -8.70 14.19
CA ALA A 71 -0.18 -9.20 14.20
C ALA A 71 0.38 -9.35 12.77
N GLN A 72 -0.48 -9.77 11.82
CA GLN A 72 -0.14 -9.77 10.40
C GLN A 72 0.09 -8.36 9.87
N LEU A 73 -0.91 -7.47 9.95
CA LEU A 73 -0.83 -6.12 9.38
C LEU A 73 0.43 -5.40 9.86
N VAL A 74 0.69 -5.38 11.17
CA VAL A 74 1.89 -4.75 11.75
C VAL A 74 3.19 -5.39 11.25
N SER A 75 3.25 -6.72 11.11
CA SER A 75 4.47 -7.40 10.63
C SER A 75 4.79 -7.08 9.16
N TYR A 76 3.75 -6.95 8.35
CA TYR A 76 3.90 -6.67 6.93
C TYR A 76 4.06 -5.18 6.64
N GLU A 77 3.52 -4.30 7.48
CA GLU A 77 3.73 -2.85 7.43
C GLU A 77 5.21 -2.49 7.55
N VAL A 78 5.96 -3.15 8.45
CA VAL A 78 7.42 -2.97 8.57
C VAL A 78 8.14 -3.36 7.27
N SER A 79 7.75 -4.49 6.67
CA SER A 79 8.34 -4.95 5.41
C SER A 79 7.99 -4.00 4.25
N LEU A 80 6.78 -3.46 4.24
CA LEU A 80 6.30 -2.48 3.26
C LEU A 80 7.10 -1.17 3.39
N ALA A 81 7.29 -0.65 4.61
CA ALA A 81 8.09 0.55 4.85
C ALA A 81 9.54 0.38 4.38
N LEU A 82 10.17 -0.76 4.70
CA LEU A 82 11.54 -1.06 4.28
C LEU A 82 11.67 -1.20 2.76
N SER A 83 10.65 -1.71 2.08
CA SER A 83 10.66 -1.88 0.62
C SER A 83 10.70 -0.55 -0.14
N VAL A 84 10.16 0.52 0.45
CA VAL A 84 10.12 1.86 -0.16
C VAL A 84 11.41 2.64 0.10
N LEU A 85 12.21 2.29 1.12
CA LEU A 85 13.47 3.00 1.43
C LEU A 85 14.41 3.12 0.23
N GLY A 86 14.50 2.08 -0.61
CA GLY A 86 15.33 2.14 -1.81
C GLY A 86 14.90 3.23 -2.80
N VAL A 87 13.59 3.43 -2.94
CA VAL A 87 13.02 4.51 -3.79
C VAL A 87 13.34 5.89 -3.21
N ILE A 88 13.19 6.05 -1.89
CA ILE A 88 13.46 7.32 -1.20
C ILE A 88 14.94 7.72 -1.36
N LEU A 89 15.85 6.75 -1.22
CA LEU A 89 17.28 7.01 -1.34
C LEU A 89 17.68 7.47 -2.75
N MET A 90 17.06 6.91 -3.78
CA MET A 90 17.32 7.33 -5.16
C MET A 90 16.67 8.69 -5.48
N ALA A 91 15.45 8.93 -5.00
CA ALA A 91 14.73 10.18 -5.23
C ALA A 91 15.26 11.35 -4.37
N GLN A 92 15.99 11.06 -3.30
CA GLN A 92 16.50 12.03 -2.31
C GLN A 92 15.41 12.91 -1.66
N SER A 93 14.16 12.47 -1.72
CA SER A 93 13.01 13.19 -1.17
C SER A 93 11.96 12.24 -0.59
N LEU A 94 11.17 12.77 0.35
CA LEU A 94 10.02 12.11 0.96
C LEU A 94 8.68 12.64 0.41
N SER A 95 8.72 13.68 -0.43
CA SER A 95 7.51 14.16 -1.13
C SER A 95 7.19 13.27 -2.33
N LEU A 96 5.92 12.91 -2.49
CA LEU A 96 5.48 12.06 -3.61
C LEU A 96 5.57 12.78 -4.95
N THR A 97 5.40 14.11 -4.99
CA THR A 97 5.55 14.88 -6.23
C THR A 97 6.98 14.92 -6.69
N GLU A 98 7.91 15.17 -5.78
CA GLU A 98 9.35 15.16 -6.07
C GLU A 98 9.82 13.75 -6.49
N ILE A 99 9.29 12.69 -5.88
CA ILE A 99 9.57 11.31 -6.29
C ILE A 99 9.10 11.05 -7.72
N VAL A 100 7.89 11.49 -8.10
CA VAL A 100 7.36 11.33 -9.45
C VAL A 100 8.11 12.20 -10.45
N ALA A 101 8.45 13.44 -10.10
CA ALA A 101 9.26 14.32 -10.93
C ALA A 101 10.68 13.78 -11.15
N GLY A 102 11.27 13.14 -10.14
CA GLY A 102 12.58 12.46 -10.25
C GLY A 102 12.57 11.24 -11.16
N GLN A 103 11.39 10.71 -11.49
CA GLN A 103 11.22 9.64 -12.48
C GLN A 103 11.09 10.18 -13.92
N ASP A 104 10.98 11.51 -14.09
CA ASP A 104 10.94 12.13 -15.42
C ASP A 104 12.34 12.10 -16.04
N GLY A 105 12.44 11.63 -17.30
CA GLY A 105 13.71 11.47 -18.02
C GLY A 105 14.64 10.33 -17.56
N THR A 106 14.36 9.67 -16.42
CA THR A 106 15.11 8.49 -15.93
C THR A 106 14.29 7.21 -16.12
N TRP A 107 14.93 6.04 -16.08
CA TRP A 107 14.20 4.76 -16.00
C TRP A 107 13.31 4.72 -14.75
N TRP A 108 12.09 4.19 -14.88
CA TRP A 108 11.18 4.02 -13.75
C TRP A 108 11.83 3.20 -12.64
N TYR A 109 11.56 3.57 -11.38
CA TYR A 109 12.18 2.94 -10.23
C TYR A 109 11.87 1.44 -10.09
N VAL A 110 10.87 0.88 -10.78
CA VAL A 110 10.70 -0.58 -10.92
C VAL A 110 11.99 -1.27 -11.39
N VAL A 111 12.75 -0.68 -12.31
CA VAL A 111 13.93 -1.31 -12.91
C VAL A 111 15.08 -1.42 -11.89
N PRO A 112 15.58 -0.32 -11.29
CA PRO A 112 16.63 -0.40 -10.28
C PRO A 112 16.15 -1.03 -8.96
N GLN A 113 14.87 -0.86 -8.60
CA GLN A 113 14.28 -1.38 -7.35
C GLN A 113 13.33 -2.55 -7.60
N PHE A 114 13.68 -3.47 -8.49
CA PHE A 114 12.80 -4.61 -8.79
C PHE A 114 12.53 -5.47 -7.54
N VAL A 115 13.56 -5.71 -6.72
CA VAL A 115 13.42 -6.46 -5.47
C VAL A 115 12.53 -5.70 -4.48
N GLY A 116 12.73 -4.38 -4.35
CA GLY A 116 11.87 -3.52 -3.52
C GLY A 116 10.41 -3.56 -3.98
N PHE A 117 10.16 -3.49 -5.29
CA PHE A 117 8.82 -3.56 -5.88
C PHE A 117 8.14 -4.90 -5.59
N VAL A 118 8.84 -6.03 -5.74
CA VAL A 118 8.28 -7.36 -5.43
C VAL A 118 7.95 -7.49 -3.94
N VAL A 119 8.84 -7.02 -3.05
CA VAL A 119 8.54 -7.00 -1.61
C VAL A 119 7.34 -6.10 -1.32
N PHE A 120 7.25 -4.93 -1.97
CA PHE A 120 6.11 -4.02 -1.82
C PHE A 120 4.80 -4.67 -2.25
N LEU A 121 4.77 -5.36 -3.39
CA LEU A 121 3.58 -6.07 -3.86
C LEU A 121 3.16 -7.18 -2.89
N LEU A 122 4.11 -8.01 -2.45
CA LEU A 122 3.83 -9.10 -1.51
C LEU A 122 3.39 -8.57 -0.14
N ALA A 123 4.02 -7.51 0.36
CA ALA A 123 3.61 -6.89 1.61
C ALA A 123 2.25 -6.18 1.47
N GLY A 124 2.00 -5.50 0.36
CA GLY A 124 0.72 -4.85 0.05
C GLY A 124 -0.43 -5.85 -0.06
N THR A 125 -0.20 -7.05 -0.60
CA THR A 125 -1.23 -8.11 -0.58
C THR A 125 -1.58 -8.55 0.85
N ALA A 126 -0.60 -8.58 1.76
CA ALA A 126 -0.84 -8.93 3.16
C ALA A 126 -1.50 -7.78 3.95
N GLU A 127 -1.16 -6.53 3.63
CA GLU A 127 -1.73 -5.32 4.25
C GLU A 127 -3.20 -5.10 3.86
N THR A 128 -3.59 -5.48 2.65
CA THR A 128 -4.98 -5.40 2.19
C THR A 128 -5.85 -6.55 2.70
N ALA A 129 -5.27 -7.49 3.45
CA ALA A 129 -5.93 -8.68 4.00
C ALA A 129 -6.75 -9.47 2.95
N ARG A 130 -6.26 -9.52 1.70
CA ARG A 130 -6.90 -10.26 0.59
C ARG A 130 -6.21 -11.61 0.36
N ALA A 131 -6.95 -12.56 -0.20
CA ALA A 131 -6.40 -13.89 -0.53
C ALA A 131 -5.17 -13.69 -1.44
N PRO A 132 -4.04 -14.39 -1.20
CA PRO A 132 -3.82 -15.56 -0.34
C PRO A 132 -3.61 -15.28 1.17
N PHE A 133 -3.68 -14.01 1.58
CA PHE A 133 -3.38 -13.51 2.93
C PHE A 133 -4.63 -13.00 3.69
N ASP A 134 -5.77 -13.67 3.50
CA ASP A 134 -7.10 -13.30 4.01
C ASP A 134 -7.46 -13.96 5.35
N LEU A 135 -6.56 -13.88 6.33
CA LEU A 135 -6.80 -14.38 7.69
C LEU A 135 -8.06 -13.86 8.41
N PRO A 136 -8.57 -12.63 8.18
CA PRO A 136 -9.80 -12.15 8.81
C PRO A 136 -11.08 -12.70 8.15
N GLU A 137 -11.03 -13.12 6.89
CA GLU A 137 -12.20 -13.58 6.10
C GLU A 137 -12.21 -15.10 5.89
N ALA A 138 -11.19 -15.81 6.36
CA ALA A 138 -11.07 -17.25 6.20
C ALA A 138 -12.13 -18.00 7.03
N GLU A 139 -13.28 -18.31 6.40
CA GLU A 139 -14.37 -19.13 6.96
C GLU A 139 -13.90 -20.50 7.50
N GLN A 140 -12.76 -20.99 7.03
CA GLN A 140 -12.16 -22.27 7.42
C GLN A 140 -11.29 -22.16 8.69
N GLU A 141 -10.97 -20.95 9.15
CA GLU A 141 -10.19 -20.68 10.36
C GLU A 141 -11.11 -20.12 11.47
N LEU A 142 -10.51 -19.50 12.50
CA LEU A 142 -11.28 -18.82 13.55
C LEU A 142 -12.16 -17.73 12.92
N VAL A 143 -13.48 -17.82 13.19
CA VAL A 143 -14.58 -16.84 13.00
C VAL A 143 -14.13 -15.48 12.45
N ALA A 144 -14.80 -14.99 11.40
CA ALA A 144 -14.46 -13.80 10.61
C ALA A 144 -14.31 -12.50 11.45
N GLY A 145 -13.17 -12.39 12.14
CA GLY A 145 -12.86 -11.51 13.28
C GLY A 145 -13.90 -10.44 13.60
N TYR A 146 -13.62 -9.20 13.20
CA TYR A 146 -14.48 -8.04 13.43
C TYR A 146 -15.66 -7.94 12.44
N HIS A 147 -15.83 -8.88 11.51
CA HIS A 147 -17.00 -8.91 10.62
C HIS A 147 -18.21 -9.62 11.25
N THR A 148 -17.97 -10.53 12.19
CA THR A 148 -19.01 -11.45 12.68
C THR A 148 -20.09 -10.74 13.50
N GLU A 149 -19.71 -9.74 14.29
CA GLU A 149 -20.62 -9.07 15.25
C GLU A 149 -21.19 -7.75 14.71
N TYR A 150 -20.73 -7.29 13.53
CA TYR A 150 -21.18 -6.04 12.93
C TYR A 150 -22.12 -6.31 11.76
N GLY A 151 -23.30 -5.67 11.79
CA GLY A 151 -24.28 -5.72 10.71
C GLY A 151 -24.50 -4.38 10.02
N GLY A 152 -25.19 -4.42 8.86
CA GLY A 152 -25.66 -3.24 8.14
C GLY A 152 -24.55 -2.27 7.75
N MET A 153 -24.71 -0.98 8.11
CA MET A 153 -23.78 0.09 7.72
C MET A 153 -22.37 -0.09 8.31
N ARG A 154 -22.27 -0.62 9.54
CA ARG A 154 -20.96 -0.78 10.20
C ARG A 154 -20.10 -1.83 9.49
N PHE A 155 -20.72 -2.95 9.09
CA PHE A 155 -20.09 -3.94 8.22
C PHE A 155 -19.67 -3.35 6.88
N GLY A 156 -20.58 -2.62 6.23
CA GLY A 156 -20.29 -1.96 4.95
C GLY A 156 -19.10 -1.00 5.01
N LEU A 157 -18.94 -0.26 6.10
CA LEU A 157 -17.80 0.65 6.32
C LEU A 157 -16.47 -0.10 6.45
N PHE A 158 -16.45 -1.28 7.07
CA PHE A 158 -15.24 -2.11 7.15
C PHE A 158 -14.82 -2.61 5.77
N THR A 159 -15.74 -3.24 5.04
CA THR A 159 -15.46 -3.73 3.68
C THR A 159 -15.07 -2.59 2.74
N MET A 160 -15.77 -1.45 2.81
CA MET A 160 -15.42 -0.24 2.05
C MET A 160 -13.99 0.21 2.36
N SER A 161 -13.60 0.23 3.63
CA SER A 161 -12.25 0.66 4.03
C SER A 161 -11.14 -0.24 3.50
N GLU A 162 -11.36 -1.56 3.43
CA GLU A 162 -10.40 -2.49 2.84
C GLU A 162 -10.21 -2.25 1.34
N TYR A 163 -11.30 -1.98 0.61
CA TYR A 163 -11.23 -1.66 -0.82
C TYR A 163 -10.55 -0.32 -1.07
N ILE A 164 -10.83 0.70 -0.25
CA ILE A 164 -10.14 1.99 -0.36
C ILE A 164 -8.65 1.79 -0.08
N ASN A 165 -8.28 1.02 0.95
CA ASN A 165 -6.87 0.74 1.25
C ASN A 165 -6.16 0.05 0.06
N LEU A 166 -6.84 -0.87 -0.61
CA LEU A 166 -6.32 -1.54 -1.79
C LEU A 166 -6.10 -0.57 -2.97
N ILE A 167 -7.01 0.38 -3.18
CA ILE A 167 -6.85 1.45 -4.17
C ILE A 167 -5.68 2.36 -3.79
N THR A 168 -5.58 2.75 -2.53
CA THR A 168 -4.53 3.62 -2.01
C THR A 168 -3.14 2.99 -2.13
N LEU A 169 -2.98 1.72 -1.73
CA LEU A 169 -1.71 0.99 -1.88
C LEU A 169 -1.33 0.79 -3.35
N SER A 170 -2.32 0.54 -4.23
CA SER A 170 -2.09 0.47 -5.67
C SER A 170 -1.64 1.82 -6.23
N GLY A 171 -2.29 2.91 -5.83
CA GLY A 171 -1.89 4.28 -6.19
C GLY A 171 -0.48 4.60 -5.72
N LEU A 172 -0.13 4.22 -4.49
CA LEU A 172 1.21 4.39 -3.93
C LEU A 172 2.26 3.58 -4.70
N ALA A 173 1.97 2.35 -5.12
CA ALA A 173 2.87 1.59 -5.98
C ALA A 173 3.08 2.27 -7.36
N VAL A 174 2.02 2.86 -7.93
CA VAL A 174 2.13 3.59 -9.20
C VAL A 174 3.05 4.79 -9.07
N THR A 175 2.89 5.60 -8.01
CA THR A 175 3.72 6.80 -7.79
C THR A 175 5.16 6.44 -7.46
N LEU A 176 5.39 5.47 -6.57
CA LEU A 176 6.74 5.14 -6.11
C LEU A 176 7.55 4.36 -7.13
N PHE A 177 6.96 3.46 -7.90
CA PHE A 177 7.71 2.55 -8.76
C PHE A 177 7.48 2.77 -10.26
N LEU A 178 6.24 3.04 -10.67
CA LEU A 178 5.82 2.99 -12.08
C LEU A 178 5.79 4.36 -12.78
N GLY A 179 6.49 5.37 -12.29
CA GLY A 179 6.56 6.66 -12.99
C GLY A 179 5.37 7.60 -12.73
N GLY A 180 4.48 7.31 -11.76
CA GLY A 180 3.30 8.14 -11.52
C GLY A 180 2.46 8.35 -12.78
N TRP A 181 2.21 9.63 -13.13
CA TRP A 181 1.51 10.02 -14.36
C TRP A 181 2.40 10.06 -15.61
N HIS A 182 3.73 10.03 -15.47
CA HIS A 182 4.63 10.09 -16.62
C HIS A 182 4.58 8.80 -17.43
N PHE A 183 4.52 8.95 -18.76
CA PHE A 183 4.64 7.83 -19.67
C PHE A 183 5.65 8.19 -20.74
N PHE A 184 6.56 7.25 -21.04
CA PHE A 184 7.66 7.45 -21.97
C PHE A 184 7.17 8.09 -23.27
N PHE A 185 7.55 9.35 -23.49
CA PHE A 185 7.24 10.18 -24.66
C PHE A 185 5.76 10.57 -24.89
N LEU A 186 4.82 10.34 -23.97
CA LEU A 186 3.40 10.68 -24.12
C LEU A 186 2.79 11.37 -22.88
N ASP A 187 3.40 12.46 -22.43
CA ASP A 187 2.95 13.21 -21.24
C ASP A 187 1.64 13.99 -21.42
N GLY A 188 1.12 14.09 -22.66
CA GLY A 188 -0.12 14.81 -22.98
C GLY A 188 -1.39 14.23 -22.33
N LEU A 189 -1.34 13.01 -21.80
CA LEU A 189 -2.48 12.32 -21.14
C LEU A 189 -2.13 11.81 -19.73
N GLY A 190 -1.36 12.59 -18.96
CA GLY A 190 -0.89 12.23 -17.61
C GLY A 190 -1.90 11.50 -16.70
N PRO A 191 -3.09 12.07 -16.41
CA PRO A 191 -4.04 11.43 -15.49
C PRO A 191 -4.63 10.13 -16.02
N ILE A 192 -4.73 9.96 -17.34
CA ILE A 192 -5.22 8.72 -17.94
C ILE A 192 -4.19 7.61 -17.76
N TRP A 193 -2.89 7.92 -17.87
CA TRP A 193 -1.82 6.96 -17.62
C TRP A 193 -1.77 6.53 -16.16
N PHE A 194 -1.92 7.47 -15.22
CA PHE A 194 -2.04 7.14 -13.81
C PHE A 194 -3.19 6.16 -13.56
N MET A 195 -4.38 6.47 -14.10
CA MET A 195 -5.56 5.60 -13.96
C MET A 195 -5.37 4.23 -14.60
N LEU A 196 -4.75 4.16 -15.78
CA LEU A 196 -4.49 2.90 -16.46
C LEU A 196 -3.53 2.01 -15.66
N LYS A 197 -2.43 2.59 -15.14
CA LYS A 197 -1.48 1.87 -14.28
C LYS A 197 -2.12 1.42 -12.97
N LEU A 198 -2.95 2.28 -12.38
CA LEU A 198 -3.71 1.95 -11.17
C LEU A 198 -4.65 0.77 -11.44
N LEU A 199 -5.42 0.80 -12.54
CA LEU A 199 -6.29 -0.30 -12.94
C LEU A 199 -5.50 -1.59 -13.24
N ALA A 200 -4.32 -1.48 -13.84
CA ALA A 200 -3.44 -2.62 -14.10
C ALA A 200 -2.95 -3.27 -12.79
N LEU A 201 -2.57 -2.47 -11.78
CA LEU A 201 -2.23 -2.99 -10.46
C LEU A 201 -3.43 -3.58 -9.72
N LEU A 202 -4.59 -2.93 -9.77
CA LEU A 202 -5.82 -3.48 -9.23
C LEU A 202 -6.15 -4.84 -9.87
N PHE A 203 -6.02 -4.94 -11.19
CA PHE A 203 -6.18 -6.19 -11.91
C PHE A 203 -5.17 -7.24 -11.43
N LEU A 204 -3.90 -6.86 -11.22
CA LEU A 204 -2.87 -7.76 -10.67
C LEU A 204 -3.24 -8.25 -9.26
N PHE A 205 -3.71 -7.38 -8.36
CA PHE A 205 -4.19 -7.78 -7.03
C PHE A 205 -5.38 -8.75 -7.10
N ILE A 206 -6.35 -8.49 -7.99
CA ILE A 206 -7.49 -9.39 -8.21
C ILE A 206 -7.05 -10.72 -8.83
N TRP A 207 -6.06 -10.68 -9.72
CA TRP A 207 -5.52 -11.87 -10.34
C TRP A 207 -4.77 -12.75 -9.34
N ILE A 208 -3.96 -12.15 -8.46
CA ILE A 208 -3.31 -12.85 -7.34
C ILE A 208 -4.35 -13.50 -6.44
N ARG A 209 -5.45 -12.78 -6.11
CA ARG A 209 -6.56 -13.30 -5.30
C ARG A 209 -7.20 -14.55 -5.90
N THR A 210 -7.32 -14.62 -7.22
CA THR A 210 -8.02 -15.72 -7.90
C THR A 210 -7.12 -16.91 -8.20
N THR A 211 -5.80 -16.72 -8.28
CA THR A 211 -4.85 -17.77 -8.69
C THR A 211 -4.17 -18.48 -7.53
N LEU A 212 -3.90 -17.80 -6.42
CA LEU A 212 -3.11 -18.37 -5.33
C LEU A 212 -3.98 -19.03 -4.24
N PRO A 213 -3.56 -20.18 -3.71
CA PRO A 213 -4.21 -20.80 -2.57
C PRO A 213 -3.95 -20.01 -1.29
N ARG A 214 -4.87 -20.10 -0.33
CA ARG A 214 -4.73 -19.49 1.00
C ARG A 214 -3.52 -20.06 1.74
N LEU A 215 -2.81 -19.19 2.45
CA LEU A 215 -1.68 -19.57 3.30
C LEU A 215 -2.07 -19.55 4.78
N ARG A 216 -1.60 -20.55 5.52
CA ARG A 216 -1.84 -20.63 6.97
C ARG A 216 -1.08 -19.51 7.70
N TYR A 217 -1.66 -19.01 8.80
CA TYR A 217 -1.07 -17.95 9.66
C TYR A 217 0.41 -18.18 9.97
N ASP A 218 0.78 -19.39 10.41
CA ASP A 218 2.15 -19.71 10.81
C ASP A 218 3.14 -19.62 9.63
N GLN A 219 2.70 -20.03 8.44
CA GLN A 219 3.52 -19.96 7.22
C GLN A 219 3.66 -18.52 6.76
N LEU A 220 2.57 -17.74 6.87
CA LEU A 220 2.54 -16.32 6.55
C LEU A 220 3.55 -15.56 7.40
N MET A 221 3.41 -15.65 8.73
CA MET A 221 4.29 -14.94 9.65
C MET A 221 5.76 -15.35 9.45
N ARG A 222 6.02 -16.63 9.17
CA ARG A 222 7.37 -17.11 8.86
C ARG A 222 7.90 -16.51 7.55
N PHE A 223 7.07 -16.34 6.54
CA PHE A 223 7.44 -15.71 5.27
C PHE A 223 7.76 -14.23 5.44
N GLY A 224 6.91 -13.47 6.12
CA GLY A 224 7.16 -12.05 6.42
C GLY A 224 8.47 -11.83 7.17
N TRP A 225 8.66 -12.55 8.29
CA TRP A 225 9.81 -12.35 9.17
C TRP A 225 11.13 -12.96 8.64
N LYS A 226 11.09 -14.14 8.01
CA LYS A 226 12.33 -14.81 7.58
C LYS A 226 12.74 -14.51 6.15
N VAL A 227 11.81 -14.03 5.31
CA VAL A 227 12.09 -13.80 3.88
C VAL A 227 11.92 -12.32 3.55
N LEU A 228 10.73 -11.76 3.71
CA LEU A 228 10.46 -10.39 3.24
C LEU A 228 11.29 -9.34 3.98
N LEU A 229 11.34 -9.39 5.31
CA LEU A 229 12.06 -8.40 6.10
C LEU A 229 13.57 -8.41 5.79
N PRO A 230 14.28 -9.56 5.81
CA PRO A 230 15.69 -9.61 5.43
C PRO A 230 15.94 -9.14 3.99
N VAL A 231 15.11 -9.56 3.03
CA VAL A 231 15.25 -9.16 1.62
C VAL A 231 15.05 -7.65 1.45
N ALA A 232 14.06 -7.07 2.13
CA ALA A 232 13.81 -5.62 2.11
C ALA A 232 15.00 -4.84 2.68
N THR A 233 15.53 -5.28 3.83
CA THR A 233 16.70 -4.62 4.45
C THR A 233 17.94 -4.72 3.57
N LEU A 234 18.22 -5.88 2.97
CA LEU A 234 19.36 -6.06 2.09
C LEU A 234 19.25 -5.19 0.85
N ASN A 235 18.06 -5.11 0.26
CA ASN A 235 17.81 -4.23 -0.88
C ASN A 235 18.03 -2.75 -0.53
N ALA A 236 17.55 -2.29 0.63
CA ALA A 236 17.77 -0.92 1.09
C ALA A 236 19.27 -0.61 1.31
N VAL A 237 20.02 -1.53 1.93
CA VAL A 237 21.47 -1.38 2.17
C VAL A 237 22.25 -1.36 0.85
N VAL A 238 21.96 -2.28 -0.07
CA VAL A 238 22.61 -2.30 -1.39
C VAL A 238 22.36 -0.99 -2.14
N THR A 239 21.13 -0.49 -2.09
CA THR A 239 20.77 0.79 -2.70
C THR A 239 21.54 1.95 -2.08
N ALA A 240 21.62 2.00 -0.75
CA ALA A 240 22.36 3.04 -0.03
C ALA A 240 23.84 3.06 -0.45
N ILE A 241 24.46 1.90 -0.59
CA ILE A 241 25.86 1.80 -1.05
C ILE A 241 26.00 2.29 -2.49
N LEU A 242 25.09 1.90 -3.39
CA LEU A 242 25.14 2.31 -4.79
C LEU A 242 24.94 3.83 -4.97
N VAL A 243 24.02 4.43 -4.22
CA VAL A 243 23.76 5.88 -4.27
C VAL A 243 24.95 6.69 -3.73
N VAL A 244 25.69 6.16 -2.75
CA VAL A 244 26.91 6.83 -2.25
C VAL A 244 28.11 6.64 -3.18
N ALA A 245 28.15 5.54 -3.93
CA ALA A 245 29.25 5.21 -4.83
C ALA A 245 29.17 5.91 -6.20
N LEU A 246 27.98 6.36 -6.61
CA LEU A 246 27.70 7.11 -7.83
C LEU A 246 27.70 8.62 -7.57
#